data_AF-A0A2H1IN68-F1
#
_entry.id   AF-A0A2H1IN68-F1
#
_cell.length_a   1.000
_cell.length_b   1.000
_cell.length_c   1.000
_cell.angle_alpha   90.00
_cell.angle_beta   90.00
_cell.angle_gamma   90.00
#
_symmetry.space_group_name_H-M   'P 1'
#
loop_
_entity.id
_entity.type
_entity.pdbx_description
1 polymer ?
#
loop_
_entity_poly.entity_id
_entity_poly.type
_entity_poly.pdbx_seq_one_letter_code
_entity_poly.pdbx_strand_id
1 'polypeptide(L)'
;MNLTETGMLLTFISELDYRRFTEETATAWHDVLGKYDYQDCREAVRIHNETSGDFLKPGHIGKIIQTNRRRRLNSIMDVRVSDVDDMRGMTPSREDHRAYQDTVKAIREAVANGTLSRDQYQAYWHGNTPWSQFQKTLGAREPMKAIAA
;
A
#
# COMPACT_ATOMS: atom_id res chain seq x y z
N MET A 1 5.38 -7.14 6.05
CA MET A 1 5.50 -6.96 7.50
C MET A 1 6.28 -8.13 8.03
N ASN A 2 7.24 -7.90 8.92
CA ASN A 2 8.05 -8.96 9.50
C ASN A 2 7.27 -9.75 10.59
N LEU A 3 7.92 -10.75 11.18
CA LEU A 3 7.29 -11.60 12.19
C LEU A 3 6.94 -10.81 13.47
N THR A 4 7.79 -9.86 13.89
CA THR A 4 7.52 -8.97 15.02
C THR A 4 6.27 -8.13 14.80
N GLU A 5 6.15 -7.49 13.64
CA GLU A 5 4.96 -6.73 13.23
C GLU A 5 3.72 -7.62 13.13
N THR A 6 3.89 -8.89 12.74
CA THR A 6 2.80 -9.87 12.74
C THR A 6 2.31 -10.15 14.16
N GLY A 7 3.22 -10.31 15.12
CA GLY A 7 2.88 -10.42 16.54
C GLY A 7 2.14 -9.18 17.05
N MET A 8 2.62 -7.97 16.71
CA MET A 8 1.93 -6.72 17.06
C MET A 8 0.51 -6.64 16.48
N LEU A 9 0.31 -7.12 15.25
CA LEU A 9 -1.01 -7.18 14.62
C LEU A 9 -1.93 -8.16 15.35
N LEU A 10 -1.42 -9.32 15.73
CA LEU A 10 -2.18 -10.32 16.49
C LEU A 10 -2.57 -9.82 17.88
N THR A 11 -1.68 -9.11 18.57
CA THR A 11 -2.01 -8.42 19.82
C THR A 11 -3.13 -7.39 19.61
N PHE A 12 -3.08 -6.63 18.52
CA PHE A 12 -4.17 -5.70 18.20
C PHE A 12 -5.50 -6.44 17.94
N ILE A 13 -5.48 -7.58 17.25
CA ILE A 13 -6.67 -8.40 16.99
C ILE A 13 -7.21 -9.04 18.28
N SER A 14 -6.33 -9.47 19.20
CA SER A 14 -6.76 -10.07 20.47
C SER A 14 -7.57 -9.12 21.33
N GLU A 15 -7.28 -7.82 21.27
CA GLU A 15 -8.04 -6.80 22.01
C GLU A 15 -9.44 -6.55 21.40
N LEU A 16 -9.62 -6.81 20.11
CA LEU A 16 -10.90 -6.61 19.42
C LEU A 16 -11.81 -7.84 19.49
N ASP A 17 -11.23 -9.03 19.39
CA ASP A 17 -11.96 -10.30 19.25
C ASP A 17 -11.72 -11.25 20.44
N TYR A 18 -11.11 -10.75 21.52
CA TYR A 18 -10.83 -11.49 22.76
C TYR A 18 -10.12 -12.85 22.57
N ARG A 19 -9.36 -12.99 21.47
CA ARG A 19 -8.62 -14.23 21.14
C ARG A 19 -7.26 -14.27 21.82
N ARG A 20 -6.76 -15.48 22.07
CA ARG A 20 -5.38 -15.71 22.50
C ARG A 20 -4.60 -16.33 21.35
N PHE A 21 -3.46 -15.74 21.03
CA PHE A 21 -2.58 -16.20 19.96
C PHE A 21 -1.29 -16.74 20.56
N THR A 22 -0.76 -17.80 19.96
CA THR A 22 0.54 -18.39 20.31
C THR A 22 1.60 -17.98 19.28
N GLU A 23 2.85 -18.31 19.53
CA GLU A 23 3.96 -18.08 18.58
C GLU A 23 3.77 -18.86 17.28
N GLU A 24 3.22 -20.08 17.33
CA GLU A 24 2.88 -20.87 16.15
C GLU A 24 1.79 -20.17 15.33
N THR A 25 0.85 -19.51 16.00
CA THR A 25 -0.18 -18.74 15.31
C THR A 25 0.42 -17.51 14.62
N ALA A 26 1.38 -16.84 15.25
CA ALA A 26 2.10 -15.72 14.65
C ALA A 26 2.86 -16.15 13.38
N THR A 27 3.54 -17.30 13.43
CA THR A 27 4.23 -17.87 12.26
C THR A 27 3.24 -18.18 11.13
N ALA A 28 2.14 -18.87 11.42
CA ALA A 28 1.13 -19.21 10.41
C ALA A 28 0.45 -17.96 9.79
N TRP A 29 0.20 -16.92 10.58
CA TRP A 29 -0.31 -15.65 10.08
C TRP A 29 0.73 -14.92 9.24
N HIS A 30 2.00 -14.99 9.62
CA HIS A 30 3.10 -14.37 8.90
C HIS A 30 3.28 -15.01 7.52
N ASP A 31 3.13 -16.33 7.39
CA ASP A 31 3.20 -17.02 6.09
C ASP A 31 2.18 -16.48 5.08
N VAL A 32 1.02 -16.03 5.56
CA VAL A 32 -0.05 -15.48 4.71
C VAL A 32 0.13 -13.98 4.48
N LEU A 33 0.45 -13.24 5.54
CA LEU A 33 0.38 -11.77 5.58
C LEU A 33 1.73 -11.07 5.49
N GLY A 34 2.85 -11.79 5.62
CA GLY A 34 4.20 -11.23 5.66
C GLY A 34 4.56 -10.41 4.42
N LYS A 35 3.92 -10.72 3.28
CA LYS A 35 4.01 -9.96 2.03
C LYS A 35 3.33 -8.59 2.03
N TYR A 36 2.50 -8.27 3.03
CA TYR A 36 1.78 -7.00 3.13
C TYR A 36 2.41 -6.07 4.16
N ASP A 37 2.22 -4.77 3.98
CA ASP A 37 2.65 -3.76 4.95
C ASP A 37 1.83 -3.82 6.25
N TYR A 38 2.46 -3.51 7.39
CA TYR A 38 1.82 -3.59 8.70
C TYR A 38 0.62 -2.63 8.81
N GLN A 39 0.72 -1.42 8.25
CA GLN A 39 -0.38 -0.44 8.32
C GLN A 39 -1.57 -0.87 7.46
N ASP A 40 -1.32 -1.45 6.27
CA ASP A 40 -2.37 -2.05 5.43
C ASP A 40 -3.12 -3.15 6.20
N CYS A 41 -2.39 -4.02 6.90
CA CYS A 41 -2.97 -5.08 7.71
C CYS A 41 -3.81 -4.51 8.87
N ARG A 42 -3.29 -3.53 9.61
CA ARG A 42 -3.98 -2.93 10.76
C ARG A 42 -5.26 -2.19 10.36
N GLU A 43 -5.24 -1.49 9.23
CA GLU A 43 -6.43 -0.87 8.66
C GLU A 43 -7.47 -1.91 8.23
N ALA A 44 -7.03 -2.99 7.56
CA ALA A 44 -7.91 -4.05 7.14
C ALA A 44 -8.58 -4.78 8.32
N VAL A 45 -7.88 -4.93 9.46
CA VAL A 45 -8.49 -5.42 10.71
C VAL A 45 -9.61 -4.49 11.17
N ARG A 46 -9.39 -3.17 11.19
CA ARG A 46 -10.42 -2.19 11.60
C ARG A 46 -11.65 -2.25 10.72
N ILE A 47 -11.46 -2.23 9.40
CA ILE A 47 -12.56 -2.33 8.44
C ILE A 47 -13.34 -3.62 8.64
N HIS A 48 -12.66 -4.76 8.83
CA HIS A 48 -13.37 -6.01 9.06
C HIS A 48 -14.19 -5.96 10.36
N ASN A 49 -13.63 -5.44 11.44
CA ASN A 49 -14.31 -5.31 12.72
C ASN A 49 -15.54 -4.38 12.65
N GLU A 50 -15.49 -3.35 11.82
CA GLU A 50 -16.61 -2.41 11.61
C GLU A 50 -17.70 -2.97 10.69
N THR A 51 -17.33 -3.81 9.72
CA THR A 51 -18.23 -4.23 8.63
C THR A 51 -18.67 -5.70 8.71
N SER A 52 -18.08 -6.50 9.59
CA SER A 52 -18.37 -7.92 9.73
C SER A 52 -18.41 -8.35 11.19
N GLY A 53 -19.37 -9.20 11.54
CA GLY A 53 -19.44 -9.89 12.83
C GLY A 53 -18.71 -11.25 12.84
N ASP A 54 -18.09 -11.65 11.73
CA ASP A 54 -17.41 -12.94 11.64
C ASP A 54 -16.07 -12.94 12.39
N PHE A 55 -15.60 -14.14 12.74
CA PHE A 55 -14.22 -14.29 13.20
C PHE A 55 -13.22 -13.91 12.09
N LEU A 56 -12.33 -12.97 12.41
CA LEU A 56 -11.30 -12.52 11.48
C LEU A 56 -10.28 -13.63 11.17
N LYS A 57 -10.03 -13.86 9.88
CA LYS A 57 -9.02 -14.78 9.36
C LYS A 57 -8.00 -14.02 8.50
N PRO A 58 -6.76 -14.54 8.32
CA PRO A 58 -5.75 -13.90 7.47
C PRO A 58 -6.24 -13.59 6.05
N GLY A 59 -7.03 -14.48 5.46
CA GLY A 59 -7.59 -14.29 4.12
C GLY A 59 -8.50 -13.06 3.98
N HIS A 60 -9.22 -12.69 5.05
CA HIS A 60 -10.08 -11.50 5.04
C HIS A 60 -9.24 -10.22 4.94
N ILE A 61 -8.14 -10.16 5.70
CA ILE A 61 -7.18 -9.05 5.66
C ILE A 61 -6.63 -8.89 4.24
N GLY A 62 -6.14 -9.97 3.64
CA GLY A 62 -5.61 -9.93 2.27
C GLY A 62 -6.62 -9.43 1.23
N LYS A 63 -7.88 -9.85 1.32
CA LYS A 63 -8.97 -9.40 0.43
C LYS A 63 -9.27 -7.90 0.59
N ILE A 64 -9.34 -7.42 1.84
CA ILE A 64 -9.57 -6.00 2.13
C ILE A 64 -8.41 -5.16 1.59
N ILE A 65 -7.16 -5.54 1.89
CA ILE A 65 -5.96 -4.87 1.37
C ILE A 65 -6.00 -4.79 -0.16
N GLN A 66 -6.26 -5.90 -0.86
CA GLN A 66 -6.31 -5.90 -2.32
C GLN A 66 -7.36 -4.93 -2.88
N THR A 67 -8.56 -4.89 -2.29
CA THR A 67 -9.60 -3.97 -2.78
C THR A 67 -9.23 -2.51 -2.51
N ASN A 68 -8.57 -2.23 -1.38
CA ASN A 68 -8.12 -0.87 -1.05
C ASN A 68 -6.97 -0.39 -1.93
N ARG A 69 -5.98 -1.26 -2.20
CA ARG A 69 -4.90 -0.99 -3.14
C ARG A 69 -5.45 -0.68 -4.53
N ARG A 70 -6.42 -1.49 -5.00
CA ARG A 70 -7.12 -1.26 -6.27
C ARG A 70 -7.88 0.06 -6.27
N ARG A 71 -8.56 0.39 -5.17
CA ARG A 71 -9.27 1.67 -5.03
C ARG A 71 -8.31 2.86 -5.12
N ARG A 72 -7.16 2.84 -4.43
CA ARG A 72 -6.16 3.92 -4.51
C ARG A 72 -5.65 4.10 -5.94
N LEU A 73 -5.30 3.00 -6.61
CA LEU A 73 -4.92 3.02 -8.02
C LEU A 73 -6.03 3.63 -8.89
N ASN A 74 -7.29 3.25 -8.65
CA ASN A 74 -8.42 3.77 -9.41
C ASN A 74 -8.78 5.24 -9.06
N SER A 75 -8.51 5.72 -7.84
CA SER A 75 -8.73 7.14 -7.51
C SER A 75 -7.79 8.07 -8.27
N ILE A 76 -6.76 7.50 -8.88
CA ILE A 76 -5.75 8.16 -9.69
C ILE A 76 -5.94 7.74 -11.17
N MET A 77 -7.12 7.22 -11.59
CA MET A 77 -7.44 6.70 -12.94
C MET A 77 -7.18 7.65 -14.13
N ASP A 78 -6.75 8.88 -13.92
CA ASP A 78 -6.24 9.76 -14.98
C ASP A 78 -4.72 9.66 -15.16
N VAL A 79 -4.05 8.76 -14.45
CA VAL A 79 -2.65 8.39 -14.72
C VAL A 79 -2.65 7.38 -15.83
N ARG A 80 -2.69 7.89 -17.07
CA ARG A 80 -2.37 7.04 -18.20
C ARG A 80 -0.92 6.62 -18.01
N VAL A 81 -0.61 5.35 -18.27
CA VAL A 81 0.78 4.88 -18.23
C VAL A 81 1.67 5.70 -19.19
N SER A 82 1.07 6.34 -20.21
CA SER A 82 1.70 7.35 -21.08
C SER A 82 2.02 8.68 -20.38
N ASP A 83 1.33 9.03 -19.30
CA ASP A 83 1.56 10.22 -18.46
C ASP A 83 2.57 9.93 -17.35
N VAL A 84 3.29 8.81 -17.45
CA VAL A 84 4.42 8.48 -16.56
C VAL A 84 5.71 8.45 -17.36
N ASP A 85 5.70 9.06 -18.55
CA ASP A 85 6.86 9.32 -19.38
C ASP A 85 7.71 10.43 -18.75
N ASP A 86 8.20 10.18 -17.52
CA ASP A 86 9.19 11.02 -16.86
C ASP A 86 10.55 10.80 -17.52
N MET A 87 10.69 11.35 -18.72
CA MET A 87 11.93 11.42 -19.47
C MET A 87 12.82 12.56 -18.96
N ARG A 88 12.46 13.26 -17.86
CA ARG A 88 13.23 14.39 -17.32
C ARG A 88 14.57 13.84 -16.80
N GLY A 89 15.64 14.17 -17.52
CA GLY A 89 16.99 13.71 -17.21
C GLY A 89 17.37 12.34 -17.79
N MET A 90 16.56 11.76 -18.69
CA MET A 90 16.93 10.55 -19.45
C MET A 90 17.51 10.92 -20.84
N THR A 91 18.54 10.19 -21.28
CA THR A 91 19.19 10.37 -22.60
C THR A 91 18.90 9.19 -23.51
N PRO A 92 18.31 9.38 -24.71
CA PRO A 92 17.60 8.33 -25.45
C PRO A 92 18.46 7.09 -25.75
N SER A 93 18.32 6.06 -24.92
CA SER A 93 19.05 4.79 -24.91
C SER A 93 18.13 3.62 -24.56
N ARG A 94 18.53 2.38 -24.89
CA ARG A 94 17.83 1.16 -24.46
C ARG A 94 17.82 0.97 -22.94
N GLU A 95 18.81 1.49 -22.22
CA GLU A 95 18.84 1.45 -20.74
C GLU A 95 17.70 2.29 -20.13
N ASP A 96 17.22 3.31 -20.85
CA ASP A 96 16.11 4.17 -20.41
C ASP A 96 14.80 3.43 -20.32
N HIS A 97 14.55 2.44 -21.19
CA HIS A 97 13.27 1.72 -21.14
C HIS A 97 13.12 0.92 -19.83
N ARG A 98 14.23 0.44 -19.25
CA ARG A 98 14.22 -0.22 -17.95
C ARG A 98 14.06 0.79 -16.81
N ALA A 99 14.80 1.90 -16.84
CA ALA A 99 14.67 2.96 -15.85
C ALA A 99 13.25 3.57 -15.82
N TYR A 100 12.64 3.69 -16.99
CA TYR A 100 11.23 4.04 -17.17
C TYR A 100 10.31 3.02 -16.49
N GLN A 101 10.44 1.73 -16.81
CA GLN A 101 9.61 0.68 -16.21
C GLN A 101 9.73 0.65 -14.68
N ASP A 102 10.94 0.88 -14.15
CA ASP A 102 11.20 0.94 -12.71
C ASP A 102 10.53 2.16 -12.07
N THR A 103 10.55 3.32 -12.74
CA THR A 103 9.86 4.55 -12.28
C THR A 103 8.34 4.37 -12.26
N VAL A 104 7.77 3.82 -13.34
CA VAL A 104 6.34 3.51 -13.42
C VAL A 104 5.94 2.54 -12.30
N LYS A 105 6.74 1.51 -12.07
CA LYS A 105 6.50 0.54 -10.99
C LYS A 105 6.55 1.20 -9.62
N ALA A 106 7.54 2.08 -9.39
CA ALA A 106 7.69 2.79 -8.12
C ALA A 106 6.52 3.74 -7.83
N ILE A 107 6.07 4.50 -8.83
CA ILE A 107 4.89 5.38 -8.72
C ILE A 107 3.64 4.56 -8.42
N ARG A 108 3.40 3.49 -9.19
CA ARG A 108 2.24 2.62 -8.97
C ARG A 108 2.26 2.00 -7.59
N GLU A 109 3.42 1.58 -7.09
CA GLU A 109 3.54 1.05 -5.74
C GLU A 109 3.29 2.13 -4.68
N ALA A 110 3.82 3.34 -4.85
CA ALA A 110 3.60 4.47 -3.95
C ALA A 110 2.11 4.90 -3.88
N VAL A 111 1.40 4.86 -5.01
CA VAL A 111 -0.06 5.04 -5.03
C VAL A 111 -0.75 3.86 -4.35
N ALA A 112 -0.38 2.64 -4.72
CA ALA A 112 -1.03 1.44 -4.22
C ALA A 112 -0.86 1.28 -2.71
N ASN A 113 0.27 1.68 -2.13
CA ASN A 113 0.47 1.66 -0.68
C ASN A 113 -0.03 2.95 0.01
N GLY A 114 -0.33 4.02 -0.73
CA GLY A 114 -0.88 5.27 -0.19
C GLY A 114 0.17 6.27 0.28
N THR A 115 1.45 6.05 0.01
CA THR A 115 2.53 7.03 0.22
C THR A 115 2.47 8.19 -0.78
N LEU A 116 1.82 7.98 -1.92
CA LEU A 116 1.53 9.02 -2.91
C LEU A 116 0.03 9.25 -3.03
N SER A 117 -0.43 10.42 -2.59
CA SER A 117 -1.82 10.85 -2.74
C SER A 117 -2.09 11.40 -4.15
N ARG A 118 -3.38 11.58 -4.48
CA ARG A 118 -3.77 12.17 -5.77
C ARG A 118 -3.19 13.58 -5.96
N ASP A 119 -3.27 14.41 -4.93
CA ASP A 119 -2.82 15.80 -5.00
C ASP A 119 -1.30 15.89 -5.13
N GLN A 120 -0.58 15.01 -4.42
CA GLN A 120 0.88 14.89 -4.57
C GLN A 120 1.27 14.37 -5.95
N TYR A 121 0.52 13.41 -6.50
CA TYR A 121 0.74 12.93 -7.86
C TYR A 121 0.54 14.07 -8.88
N GLN A 122 -0.52 14.87 -8.73
CA GLN A 122 -0.76 16.03 -9.59
C GLN A 122 0.36 17.07 -9.47
N ALA A 123 0.83 17.35 -8.25
CA ALA A 123 1.95 18.26 -8.02
C ALA A 123 3.26 17.75 -8.66
N TYR A 124 3.53 16.45 -8.58
CA TYR A 124 4.66 15.80 -9.26
C TYR A 124 4.56 15.92 -10.78
N TRP A 125 3.37 15.64 -11.33
CA TRP A 125 3.11 15.67 -12.77
C TRP A 125 3.28 17.07 -13.36
N HIS A 126 2.77 18.10 -12.68
CA HIS A 126 2.90 19.49 -13.12
C HIS A 126 4.24 20.14 -12.72
N GLY A 127 5.03 19.49 -11.87
CA GLY A 127 6.35 19.95 -11.47
C GLY A 127 7.43 19.68 -12.52
N ASN A 128 8.65 20.13 -12.26
CA ASN A 128 9.82 19.82 -13.09
C ASN A 128 10.87 18.98 -12.33
N THR A 129 10.42 18.24 -11.32
CA THR A 129 11.28 17.44 -10.43
C THR A 129 11.24 15.98 -10.86
N PRO A 130 12.38 15.35 -11.17
CA PRO A 130 12.44 13.91 -11.48
C PRO A 130 11.89 13.05 -10.33
N TRP A 131 11.28 11.91 -10.66
CA TRP A 131 10.71 11.00 -9.65
C TRP A 131 11.69 10.64 -8.52
N SER A 132 12.96 10.38 -8.83
CA SER A 132 13.98 9.99 -7.84
C SER A 132 14.23 11.06 -6.76
N GLN A 133 13.97 12.33 -7.07
CA GLN A 133 14.05 13.44 -6.12
C GLN A 133 12.70 13.66 -5.43
N PHE A 134 11.60 13.64 -6.20
CA PHE A 134 10.25 13.83 -5.66
C PHE A 134 9.90 12.74 -4.63
N GLN A 135 10.27 11.48 -4.89
CA GLN A 135 10.01 10.38 -3.98
C GLN A 135 10.61 10.62 -2.58
N LYS A 136 11.74 11.34 -2.49
CA LYS A 136 12.38 11.67 -1.21
C LYS A 136 11.61 12.68 -0.38
N THR A 137 10.72 13.45 -1.02
CA THR A 137 9.85 14.42 -0.34
C THR A 137 8.54 13.78 0.13
N LEU A 138 8.25 12.55 -0.29
CA LEU A 138 7.08 11.84 0.17
C LEU A 138 7.22 11.55 1.66
N GLY A 139 6.19 11.95 2.41
CA GLY A 139 6.11 11.72 3.84
C GLY A 139 5.73 10.28 4.17
N ALA A 140 5.31 10.07 5.41
CA ALA A 140 4.72 8.81 5.80
C ALA A 140 3.49 8.50 4.95
N ARG A 141 3.25 7.20 4.75
CA ARG A 141 2.07 6.67 4.09
C ARG A 141 0.77 7.30 4.63
N GLU A 142 -0.13 7.71 3.73
CA GLU A 142 -1.47 8.16 4.13
C GLU A 142 -2.31 6.99 4.65
N PRO A 143 -2.96 7.14 5.83
CA PRO A 143 -3.94 6.18 6.28
C PRO A 143 -5.11 6.18 5.30
N MET A 144 -5.69 5.00 5.06
CA MET A 144 -6.89 4.95 4.24
C MET A 144 -8.01 5.72 4.92
N LYS A 145 -8.58 6.68 4.18
CA LYS A 145 -9.84 7.26 4.58
C LYS A 145 -10.92 6.19 4.43
N ALA A 146 -11.72 6.00 5.48
CA ALA A 146 -12.88 5.14 5.44
C ALA A 146 -13.68 5.45 4.17
N ILE A 147 -13.96 4.40 3.42
CA ILE A 147 -14.89 4.45 2.30
C ILE A 147 -16.24 4.77 2.94
N ALA A 148 -16.78 5.96 2.72
CA ALA A 148 -18.18 6.20 3.07
C ALA A 148 -19.00 5.09 2.38
N ALA A 149 -19.66 4.28 3.21
CA ALA A 149 -20.53 3.18 2.77
C ALA A 149 -21.78 3.74 2.10
#